data_AF-A0A561DXR7-F1
#
_entry.id   AF-A0A561DXR7-F1
#
_cell.length_a   1.000
_cell.length_b   1.000
_cell.length_c   1.000
_cell.angle_alpha   90.00
_cell.angle_beta   90.00
_cell.angle_gamma   90.00
#
_symmetry.space_group_name_H-M   'P 1'
#
loop_
_entity.id
_entity.type
_entity.pdbx_description
1 polymer ?
#
loop_
_entity_poly.entity_id
_entity_poly.type
_entity_poly.pdbx_seq_one_letter_code
_entity_poly.pdbx_strand_id
1 'polypeptide(L)' 'MDNRIFLFLATILSGFALIKVPLADSFLESISPVTNILGILTILVFSLVLIYKGVKSLFSK' A
#
# COMPACT_ATOMS: atom_id res chain seq x y z
N MET A 1 -20.12 -4.98 -9.73
CA MET A 1 -19.14 -5.14 -8.63
C MET A 1 -17.92 -4.32 -9.02
N ASP A 2 -17.63 -3.24 -8.30
CA ASP A 2 -16.54 -2.33 -8.64
C ASP A 2 -15.17 -2.95 -8.34
N ASN A 3 -14.63 -3.72 -9.28
CA ASN A 3 -13.31 -4.37 -9.21
C ASN A 3 -12.18 -3.43 -8.78
N ARG A 4 -12.36 -2.11 -8.95
CA ARG A 4 -11.38 -1.10 -8.58
C ARG A 4 -11.15 -1.01 -7.06
N ILE A 5 -12.17 -1.21 -6.22
CA ILE A 5 -12.03 -1.11 -4.76
C ILE A 5 -11.15 -2.25 -4.23
N PHE A 6 -11.34 -3.46 -4.76
CA PHE A 6 -10.48 -4.61 -4.47
C PHE A 6 -9.04 -4.39 -4.91
N LEU A 7 -8.79 -3.69 -6.03
CA LEU A 7 -7.43 -3.33 -6.44
C LEU A 7 -6.77 -2.40 -5.41
N PHE A 8 -7.45 -1.38 -4.90
CA PHE A 8 -6.87 -0.52 -3.86
C PHE A 8 -6.59 -1.29 -2.55
N LEU A 9 -7.48 -2.20 -2.16
CA LEU A 9 -7.28 -3.05 -0.98
C LEU A 9 -6.08 -3.99 -1.16
N ALA A 10 -5.98 -4.66 -2.31
CA ALA A 10 -4.87 -5.55 -2.64
C ALA A 10 -3.53 -4.79 -2.66
N THR A 11 -3.51 -3.55 -3.15
CA THR A 11 -2.29 -2.73 -3.13
C THR A 11 -1.87 -2.33 -1.72
N ILE A 12 -2.82 -2.02 -0.82
CA ILE A 12 -2.51 -1.77 0.59
C ILE A 12 -1.92 -3.03 1.24
N LEU A 13 -2.54 -4.19 1.03
CA LEU A 13 -2.02 -5.47 1.53
C LEU A 13 -0.61 -5.77 0.98
N SER A 14 -0.37 -5.50 -0.30
CA SER A 14 0.95 -5.65 -0.92
C SER A 14 1.99 -4.72 -0.31
N GLY A 15 1.62 -3.48 0.06
CA GLY A 15 2.51 -2.54 0.74
C GLY A 15 2.93 -3.03 2.13
N PHE A 16 2.01 -3.63 2.89
CA PHE A 16 2.33 -4.28 4.16
C PHE A 16 3.19 -5.55 3.99
N ALA A 17 2.91 -6.35 2.95
CA ALA A 17 3.72 -7.51 2.61
C ALA A 17 5.17 -7.12 2.29
N LEU A 18 5.36 -5.98 1.60
CA LEU A 18 6.67 -5.44 1.26
C LEU A 18 7.48 -5.04 2.53
N ILE A 19 6.83 -4.45 3.53
CA ILE A 19 7.46 -4.09 4.81
C ILE A 19 7.82 -5.34 5.63
N LYS A 20 6.99 -6.39 5.55
CA LYS A 20 7.12 -7.62 6.33
C LYS A 20 8.05 -8.66 5.68
N VAL A 21 8.70 -8.35 4.56
CA VAL A 21 9.68 -9.26 3.97
C VAL A 21 10.87 -9.36 4.94
N PRO A 22 11.22 -10.57 5.41
CA PRO A 22 12.37 -10.75 6.29
C PRO A 22 13.65 -10.56 5.47
N LEU A 23 14.20 -9.35 5.53
CA LEU A 23 15.51 -9.02 4.94
C LEU A 23 16.64 -9.11 5.96
N ALA A 24 16.31 -9.25 7.25
CA ALA A 24 17.29 -9.44 8.32
C ALA A 24 18.12 -10.71 8.05
N ASP A 25 19.45 -10.58 8.17
CA ASP A 25 20.45 -11.64 7.91
C ASP A 25 20.66 -12.07 6.43
N SER A 26 20.22 -11.28 5.45
CA SER A 26 20.42 -11.58 4.01
C SER A 26 21.29 -10.53 3.29
N PHE A 27 21.89 -10.90 2.15
CA PHE A 27 22.61 -9.99 1.23
C PHE A 27 21.80 -8.76 0.79
N LEU A 28 20.50 -8.77 1.05
CA LEU A 28 19.55 -7.71 0.74
C LEU A 28 19.33 -6.74 1.91
N GLU A 29 19.99 -6.86 3.07
CA GLU A 29 19.85 -5.88 4.17
C GLU A 29 20.09 -4.44 3.72
N SER A 30 20.99 -4.21 2.76
CA SER A 30 21.26 -2.88 2.21
C SER A 30 20.06 -2.25 1.48
N ILE A 31 19.10 -3.05 0.97
CA ILE A 31 17.87 -2.57 0.34
C ILE A 31 16.66 -2.58 1.30
N SER A 32 16.83 -3.09 2.51
CA SER A 32 15.83 -3.05 3.59
C SER A 32 15.25 -1.64 3.81
N PRO A 33 16.05 -0.57 3.92
CA PRO A 33 15.50 0.78 4.09
C PRO A 33 14.65 1.22 2.89
N VAL A 34 15.07 0.88 1.66
CA VAL A 34 14.34 1.24 0.43
C VAL A 34 12.99 0.53 0.36
N THR A 35 12.98 -0.75 0.70
CA THR A 35 11.78 -1.60 0.72
C THR A 35 10.76 -1.10 1.74
N ASN A 36 11.24 -0.70 2.92
CA ASN A 36 10.40 -0.12 3.96
C ASN A 36 9.82 1.24 3.54
N ILE A 37 10.64 2.13 2.97
CA ILE A 37 10.20 3.43 2.43
C ILE A 37 9.12 3.23 1.35
N LEU A 38 9.36 2.33 0.40
CA LEU A 38 8.39 2.02 -0.66
C LEU A 38 7.09 1.44 -0.12
N GLY A 39 7.16 0.55 0.87
CA GLY A 39 5.99 -0.02 1.51
C GLY A 39 5.15 1.06 2.21
N ILE A 40 5.78 1.92 2.99
CA ILE A 40 5.12 3.03 3.69
C ILE A 40 4.49 4.00 2.68
N LEU A 41 5.23 4.37 1.64
CA LEU A 41 4.79 5.32 0.61
C LEU A 41 3.61 4.75 -0.19
N THR A 42 3.65 3.45 -0.50
CA THR A 42 2.54 2.73 -1.15
C THR A 42 1.29 2.75 -0.27
N ILE A 43 1.41 2.39 1.02
CA ILE A 43 0.26 2.40 1.94
C ILE A 43 -0.33 3.81 2.06
N LEU A 44 0.53 4.83 2.22
CA LEU A 44 0.10 6.21 2.43
C LEU A 44 -0.64 6.76 1.19
N VAL A 45 -0.05 6.62 0.00
CA VAL A 45 -0.66 7.11 -1.24
C VAL A 45 -1.96 6.37 -1.57
N PHE A 46 -1.96 5.04 -1.53
CA PHE A 46 -3.16 4.26 -1.86
C PHE A 46 -4.28 4.43 -0.83
N SER A 47 -3.95 4.59 0.45
CA SER A 47 -4.91 4.92 1.51
C SER A 47 -5.56 6.28 1.26
N LEU A 48 -4.77 7.31 0.92
CA LEU A 48 -5.28 8.65 0.63
C LEU A 48 -6.21 8.64 -0.60
N VAL A 49 -5.84 7.89 -1.65
CA VAL A 49 -6.70 7.71 -2.84
C VAL A 49 -8.00 6.98 -2.50
N LEU A 50 -7.95 5.94 -1.64
CA LEU A 50 -9.14 5.23 -1.19
C LEU A 50 -10.08 6.14 -0.40
N ILE A 51 -9.54 6.93 0.53
CA ILE A 51 -10.29 7.91 1.31
C ILE A 51 -10.93 8.94 0.37
N TYR A 52 -10.16 9.51 -0.57
CA TYR A 52 -10.69 10.47 -1.54
C TYR A 52 -11.82 9.88 -2.39
N LYS A 53 -11.63 8.66 -2.92
CA LYS A 53 -12.67 7.98 -3.70
C LYS A 53 -13.89 7.62 -2.85
N GLY A 54 -13.69 7.23 -1.58
CA GLY A 54 -14.77 6.94 -0.63
C GLY A 54 -15.59 8.18 -0.30
N VAL A 55 -14.93 9.30 0.02
CA VAL A 55 -15.57 10.59 0.28
C VAL A 55 -16.29 11.10 -0.97
N LYS A 56 -15.65 11.04 -2.14
CA LYS A 56 -16.30 11.40 -3.41
C LYS A 56 -17.52 10.53 -3.68
N SER A 57 -17.46 9.23 -3.42
CA SER A 57 -18.61 8.32 -3.59
C SER A 57 -19.73 8.62 -2.58
N LEU A 58 -19.40 9.09 -1.39
CA LEU A 58 -20.38 9.44 -0.36
C LEU A 58 -21.09 10.77 -0.66
N PHE A 59 -20.34 11.75 -1.19
CA PHE A 59 -20.86 13.05 -1.60
C PHE A 59 -21.43 13.08 -3.02
N SER A 60 -21.09 12.12 -3.88
CA SER A 60 -21.67 11.93 -5.22
C SER A 60 -22.89 11.00 -5.17
N LYS A 61 -23.73 11.21 -4.16
CA LYS A 61 -25.07 10.64 -4.04
C LYS A 61 -26.08 11.78 -4.14
#